data_AF-A0A7V5PZL8-F1
#
_entry.id   AF-A0A7V5PZL8-F1
#
_cell.length_a   1.000
_cell.length_b   1.000
_cell.length_c   1.000
_cell.angle_alpha   90.00
_cell.angle_beta   90.00
_cell.angle_gamma   90.00
#
_symmetry.space_group_name_H-M   'P 1'
#
loop_
_entity.id
_entity.type
_entity.pdbx_description
1 polymer ?
#
loop_
_entity_poly.entity_id
_entity_poly.type
_entity_poly.pdbx_seq_one_letter_code
_entity_poly.pdbx_strand_id
1 'polypeptide(L)'
;MSWTAVGWGLAAALSLGYVLLFFASPVHRAVLWAFLVPDEWLRQWAGGSWDRVGIGDRFPIFVLASLVQLSMLGYGFVTMILLGWPSAKLGTRLGHWPLAAALGWGVHQTILLAAGWLGLLHARSVASIAMLFGVLLASVAMWQGAQGVRRSRGWKVGSSWPQLGGLVLLVAWSVYLSLAAALPPRDFDVREYHLQVPKEWHQQGRVTFMSHNIYGNMPLGAEMAALECMVLWGGEEGWWWGALCGKVLMAWGTLWCAVWLGAEARKRWKGAAGVVAAGLYATAPGITHVSLAGLNEGVLAFYYFGVVAMVLAAMEQRRSPNLATRAWKAAAVLAGFAASVKYPAVLFVALPVVVTAGLAAWREGHAWRFILSRVTGVALLIVAAGGIWYVKNAVVSGNPVYPLAARWLDGRTRTPERIAQWERAHQVPRDEQGRRYSPRQWFEAL
;
A
#
# COMPACT_ATOMS: atom_id res chain seq x y z
N MET A 1 19.61 22.81 -22.82
CA MET A 1 19.20 21.61 -22.05
C MET A 1 17.71 21.41 -22.25
N SER A 2 17.24 20.21 -22.58
CA SER A 2 15.80 19.94 -22.61
C SER A 2 15.24 20.11 -21.20
N TRP A 3 14.00 20.61 -21.08
CA TRP A 3 13.28 20.73 -19.80
C TRP A 3 13.26 19.41 -18.99
N THR A 4 13.42 18.28 -19.67
CA THR A 4 13.59 16.97 -19.06
C THR A 4 14.89 16.83 -18.27
N ALA A 5 16.04 17.29 -18.79
CA ALA A 5 17.32 17.19 -18.10
C ALA A 5 17.36 18.07 -16.84
N VAL A 6 16.75 19.26 -16.90
CA VAL A 6 16.59 20.15 -15.74
C VAL A 6 15.67 19.52 -14.70
N GLY A 7 14.55 18.92 -15.13
CA GLY A 7 13.64 18.20 -14.24
C GLY A 7 14.30 17.01 -13.53
N TRP A 8 15.13 16.24 -14.23
CA TRP A 8 15.87 15.12 -13.64
C TRP A 8 16.95 15.60 -12.66
N GLY A 9 17.68 16.67 -13.00
CA GLY A 9 18.66 17.28 -12.10
C GLY A 9 18.00 17.77 -10.79
N LEU A 10 16.84 18.41 -10.90
CA LEU A 10 16.07 18.85 -9.74
C LEU A 10 15.58 17.66 -8.90
N ALA A 11 15.02 16.62 -9.53
CA ALA A 11 14.56 15.43 -8.82
C ALA A 11 15.69 14.71 -8.08
N ALA A 12 16.87 14.58 -8.71
CA ALA A 12 18.04 13.99 -8.08
C ALA A 12 18.54 14.84 -6.90
N ALA A 13 18.62 16.16 -7.07
CA ALA A 13 19.02 17.09 -6.01
C ALA A 13 18.04 17.07 -4.83
N LEU A 14 16.73 17.05 -5.08
CA LEU A 14 15.71 16.93 -4.04
C LEU A 14 15.78 15.57 -3.33
N SER A 15 16.02 14.48 -4.05
CA SER A 15 16.17 13.14 -3.46
C SER A 15 17.43 13.07 -2.58
N LEU A 16 18.54 13.61 -3.06
CA LEU A 16 19.78 13.68 -2.28
C LEU A 16 19.61 14.57 -1.06
N GLY A 17 19.00 15.75 -1.23
CA GLY A 17 18.66 16.66 -0.14
C GLY A 17 17.79 16.02 0.91
N TYR A 18 16.76 15.25 0.51
CA TYR A 18 15.93 14.47 1.43
C TYR A 18 16.76 13.42 2.18
N VAL A 19 17.61 12.65 1.50
CA VAL A 19 18.45 11.64 2.17
C VAL A 19 19.40 12.29 3.18
N LEU A 20 20.02 13.41 2.82
CA LEU A 20 20.90 14.17 3.72
C LEU A 20 20.12 14.71 4.93
N LEU A 21 18.95 15.30 4.72
CA LEU A 21 18.09 15.80 5.79
C LEU A 21 17.56 14.66 6.68
N PHE A 22 17.20 13.53 6.08
CA PHE A 22 16.76 12.33 6.81
C PHE A 22 17.84 11.91 7.81
N PHE A 23 19.09 11.79 7.36
CA PHE A 23 20.21 11.41 8.23
C PHE A 23 20.80 12.54 9.08
N ALA A 24 20.44 13.80 8.83
CA ALA A 24 20.78 14.90 9.74
C ALA A 24 20.07 14.76 11.10
N SER A 25 18.90 14.10 11.14
CA SER A 25 18.18 13.82 12.39
C SER A 25 18.87 12.72 13.22
N PRO A 26 19.23 12.98 14.50
CA PRO A 26 19.80 11.96 15.39
C PRO A 26 18.95 10.70 15.52
N VAL A 27 17.63 10.85 15.58
CA VAL A 27 16.66 9.75 15.69
C VAL A 27 16.71 8.85 14.46
N HIS A 28 16.85 9.44 13.27
CA HIS A 28 16.92 8.67 12.02
C HIS A 28 18.31 8.06 11.78
N ARG A 29 19.37 8.57 12.41
CA ARG A 29 20.68 7.88 12.41
C ARG A 29 20.62 6.54 13.15
N ALA A 30 19.70 6.38 14.12
CA ALA A 30 19.44 5.08 14.74
C ALA A 30 19.02 4.01 13.72
N VAL A 31 18.35 4.42 12.63
CA VAL A 31 17.95 3.51 11.55
C VAL A 31 19.16 2.92 10.83
N LEU A 32 20.28 3.67 10.71
CA LEU A 32 21.52 3.16 10.10
C LEU A 32 22.10 1.96 10.87
N TRP A 33 21.89 1.89 12.18
CA TRP A 33 22.36 0.75 12.98
C TRP A 33 21.73 -0.56 12.54
N ALA A 34 20.44 -0.55 12.15
CA ALA A 34 19.78 -1.73 11.60
C ALA A 34 20.38 -2.19 10.25
N PHE A 35 21.06 -1.29 9.53
CA PHE A 35 21.75 -1.61 8.27
C PHE A 35 23.21 -2.00 8.47
N LEU A 36 23.91 -1.39 9.43
CA LEU A 36 25.35 -1.56 9.63
C LEU A 36 25.71 -2.76 10.51
N VAL A 37 24.81 -3.15 11.43
CA VAL A 37 24.97 -4.31 12.32
C VAL A 37 23.66 -5.11 12.38
N PRO A 38 23.25 -5.74 11.26
CA PRO A 38 22.00 -6.50 11.20
C PRO A 38 22.01 -7.70 12.15
N ASP A 39 23.18 -8.28 12.42
CA ASP A 39 23.42 -9.37 13.36
C ASP A 39 23.13 -8.96 14.81
N GLU A 40 23.63 -7.80 15.25
CA GLU A 40 23.37 -7.28 16.60
C GLU A 40 21.90 -6.92 16.77
N TRP A 41 21.29 -6.35 15.72
CA TRP A 41 19.87 -6.04 15.71
C TRP A 41 19.05 -7.32 15.90
N LEU A 42 19.29 -8.35 15.08
CA LEU A 42 18.63 -9.65 15.18
C LEU A 42 18.94 -10.39 16.50
N ARG A 43 20.14 -10.24 17.05
CA ARG A 43 20.51 -10.80 18.35
C ARG A 43 19.73 -10.18 19.49
N GLN A 44 19.51 -8.86 19.47
CA GLN A 44 18.64 -8.18 20.44
C GLN A 44 17.20 -8.69 20.35
N TRP A 45 16.71 -8.96 19.13
CA TRP A 45 15.40 -9.58 18.92
C TRP A 45 15.29 -10.98 19.53
N ALA A 46 16.35 -11.77 19.46
CA ALA A 46 16.40 -13.11 20.03
C ALA A 46 16.66 -13.10 21.55
N GLY A 47 16.64 -11.94 22.20
CA GLY A 47 16.94 -11.80 23.62
C GLY A 47 18.38 -12.19 23.96
N GLY A 48 19.31 -11.94 23.04
CA GLY A 48 20.75 -12.19 23.22
C GLY A 48 21.24 -13.56 22.72
N SER A 49 20.34 -14.51 22.44
CA SER A 49 20.68 -15.86 21.96
C SER A 49 19.81 -16.30 20.77
N TRP A 50 20.47 -16.79 19.72
CA TRP A 50 19.83 -17.33 18.52
C TRP A 50 19.09 -18.64 18.73
N ASP A 51 19.37 -19.36 19.83
CA ASP A 51 18.72 -20.64 20.17
C ASP A 51 17.20 -20.47 20.40
N ARG A 52 16.75 -19.23 20.64
CA ARG A 52 15.36 -18.87 20.92
C ARG A 52 14.53 -18.59 19.66
N VAL A 53 15.15 -18.56 18.47
CA VAL A 53 14.48 -18.21 17.22
C VAL A 53 14.77 -19.27 16.15
N GLY A 54 13.87 -20.25 16.03
CA GLY A 54 13.89 -21.19 14.92
C GLY A 54 13.40 -20.51 13.63
N ILE A 55 14.23 -20.51 12.58
CA ILE A 55 13.80 -20.07 11.23
C ILE A 55 12.63 -20.95 10.75
N GLY A 56 12.63 -22.24 11.12
CA GLY A 56 11.55 -23.19 10.82
C GLY A 56 10.19 -22.77 11.39
N ASP A 57 10.16 -22.12 12.56
CA ASP A 57 8.91 -21.66 13.19
C ASP A 57 8.21 -20.57 12.38
N ARG A 58 8.95 -19.90 11.48
CA ARG A 58 8.43 -18.85 10.60
C ARG A 58 7.89 -19.42 9.29
N PHE A 59 8.19 -20.67 8.96
CA PHE A 59 7.76 -21.28 7.70
C PHE A 59 6.22 -21.22 7.51
N PRO A 60 5.38 -21.56 8.50
CA PRO A 60 3.93 -21.51 8.31
C PRO A 60 3.41 -20.07 8.09
N ILE A 61 4.09 -19.04 8.63
CA ILE A 61 3.77 -17.63 8.37
C ILE A 61 3.91 -17.32 6.87
N PHE A 62 5.02 -17.73 6.26
CA PHE A 62 5.26 -17.48 4.84
C PHE A 62 4.34 -18.28 3.93
N VAL A 63 3.96 -19.50 4.32
CA VAL A 63 2.98 -20.31 3.58
C VAL A 63 1.63 -19.62 3.55
N LEU A 64 1.11 -19.21 4.72
CA LEU A 64 -0.17 -18.53 4.79
C LEU A 64 -0.15 -17.19 4.04
N ALA A 65 0.89 -16.37 4.26
CA ALA A 65 1.06 -15.11 3.55
C ALA A 65 1.09 -15.32 2.02
N SER A 66 1.77 -16.36 1.54
CA SER A 66 1.81 -16.69 0.11
C SER A 66 0.42 -17.07 -0.44
N LEU A 67 -0.35 -17.88 0.29
CA LEU A 67 -1.70 -18.26 -0.12
C LEU A 67 -2.65 -17.06 -0.16
N VAL A 68 -2.58 -16.19 0.84
CA VAL A 68 -3.35 -14.94 0.90
C VAL A 68 -2.94 -14.01 -0.25
N GLN A 69 -1.65 -13.84 -0.50
CA GLN A 69 -1.15 -13.02 -1.62
C GLN A 69 -1.58 -13.57 -2.98
N LEU A 70 -1.59 -14.89 -3.17
CA LEU A 70 -2.10 -15.55 -4.37
C LEU A 70 -3.62 -15.33 -4.52
N SER A 71 -4.37 -15.43 -3.43
CA SER A 71 -5.80 -15.11 -3.41
C SER A 71 -6.07 -13.69 -3.90
N MET A 72 -5.33 -12.72 -3.35
CA MET A 72 -5.39 -11.31 -3.75
C MET A 72 -5.06 -11.15 -5.25
N LEU A 73 -4.01 -11.78 -5.76
CA LEU A 73 -3.70 -11.76 -7.20
C LEU A 73 -4.88 -12.25 -8.07
N GLY A 74 -5.57 -13.30 -7.64
CA GLY A 74 -6.75 -13.82 -8.33
C GLY A 74 -7.89 -12.81 -8.42
N TYR A 75 -8.27 -12.20 -7.29
CA TYR A 75 -9.25 -11.10 -7.26
C TYR A 75 -8.81 -9.92 -8.12
N GLY A 76 -7.52 -9.63 -8.14
CA GLY A 76 -6.90 -8.63 -8.98
C GLY A 76 -7.11 -8.86 -10.48
N PHE A 77 -6.84 -10.07 -10.95
CA PHE A 77 -7.05 -10.43 -12.35
C PHE A 77 -8.52 -10.33 -12.77
N VAL A 78 -9.44 -10.79 -11.92
CA VAL A 78 -10.89 -10.62 -12.17
C VAL A 78 -11.25 -9.14 -12.26
N THR A 79 -10.73 -8.32 -11.34
CA THR A 79 -10.97 -6.87 -11.35
C THR A 79 -10.44 -6.24 -12.64
N MET A 80 -9.27 -6.64 -13.13
CA MET A 80 -8.75 -6.18 -14.42
C MET A 80 -9.71 -6.52 -15.57
N ILE A 81 -10.31 -7.71 -15.59
CA ILE A 81 -11.30 -8.10 -16.60
C ILE A 81 -12.53 -7.19 -16.52
N LEU A 82 -13.06 -6.95 -15.31
CA LEU A 82 -14.20 -6.05 -15.09
C LEU A 82 -13.90 -4.61 -15.52
N LEU A 83 -12.66 -4.16 -15.37
CA LEU A 83 -12.21 -2.87 -15.86
C LEU A 83 -11.95 -2.85 -17.39
N GLY A 84 -12.06 -3.99 -18.06
CA GLY A 84 -12.03 -4.14 -19.51
C GLY A 84 -10.72 -4.67 -20.09
N TRP A 85 -9.77 -5.16 -19.29
CA TRP A 85 -8.59 -5.83 -19.82
C TRP A 85 -8.95 -7.21 -20.38
N PRO A 86 -8.46 -7.55 -21.59
CA PRO A 86 -8.76 -8.85 -22.18
C PRO A 86 -8.04 -9.97 -21.42
N SER A 87 -8.78 -11.00 -21.01
CA SER A 87 -8.27 -12.16 -20.26
C SER A 87 -7.04 -12.79 -20.93
N ALA A 88 -7.08 -12.95 -22.25
CA ALA A 88 -5.99 -13.51 -23.05
C ALA A 88 -4.66 -12.73 -22.99
N LYS A 89 -4.65 -11.49 -22.48
CA LYS A 89 -3.43 -10.67 -22.31
C LYS A 89 -3.02 -10.50 -20.85
N LEU A 90 -3.77 -11.02 -19.89
CA LEU A 90 -3.40 -10.93 -18.48
C LEU A 90 -2.10 -11.71 -18.21
N GLY A 91 -1.28 -11.18 -17.29
CA GLY A 91 0.02 -11.79 -16.94
C GLY A 91 1.10 -11.73 -18.04
N THR A 92 0.78 -11.34 -19.28
CA THR A 92 1.74 -11.30 -20.41
C THR A 92 2.77 -10.17 -20.30
N ARG A 93 2.50 -9.14 -19.49
CA ARG A 93 3.39 -8.00 -19.28
C ARG A 93 3.72 -7.92 -17.79
N LEU A 94 4.97 -7.59 -17.49
CA LEU A 94 5.44 -7.45 -16.10
C LEU A 94 4.54 -6.48 -15.30
N GLY A 95 4.09 -5.38 -15.90
CA GLY A 95 3.20 -4.40 -15.24
C GLY A 95 1.77 -4.89 -14.97
N HIS A 96 1.33 -6.03 -15.51
CA HIS A 96 0.00 -6.59 -15.18
C HIS A 96 -0.02 -7.22 -13.78
N TRP A 97 1.10 -7.77 -13.32
CA TRP A 97 1.20 -8.41 -12.01
C TRP A 97 1.06 -7.45 -10.83
N PRO A 98 1.81 -6.33 -10.75
CA PRO A 98 1.62 -5.36 -9.67
C PRO A 98 0.25 -4.68 -9.76
N LEU A 99 -0.31 -4.46 -10.96
CA LEU A 99 -1.67 -3.94 -11.09
C LEU A 99 -2.71 -4.93 -10.53
N ALA A 100 -2.60 -6.22 -10.87
CA ALA A 100 -3.46 -7.26 -10.31
C ALA A 100 -3.29 -7.34 -8.79
N ALA A 101 -2.06 -7.38 -8.28
CA ALA A 101 -1.80 -7.40 -6.85
C ALA A 101 -2.47 -6.22 -6.13
N ALA A 102 -2.33 -4.99 -6.63
CA ALA A 102 -2.92 -3.81 -6.02
C ALA A 102 -4.45 -3.82 -6.05
N LEU A 103 -5.06 -4.13 -7.20
CA LEU A 103 -6.53 -4.22 -7.32
C LEU A 103 -7.08 -5.32 -6.42
N GLY A 104 -6.38 -6.46 -6.38
CA GLY A 104 -6.70 -7.61 -5.57
C GLY A 104 -6.66 -7.32 -4.08
N TRP A 105 -5.66 -6.58 -3.64
CA TRP A 105 -5.54 -6.13 -2.26
C TRP A 105 -6.69 -5.23 -1.84
N GLY A 106 -7.08 -4.32 -2.73
CA GLY A 106 -8.23 -3.46 -2.54
C GLY A 106 -9.55 -4.22 -2.42
N VAL A 107 -9.81 -5.15 -3.33
CA VAL A 107 -11.00 -6.00 -3.26
C VAL A 107 -11.00 -6.85 -1.99
N HIS A 108 -9.84 -7.42 -1.65
CA HIS A 108 -9.67 -8.24 -0.46
C HIS A 108 -10.04 -7.47 0.83
N GLN A 109 -9.50 -6.26 1.05
CA GLN A 109 -9.83 -5.46 2.24
C GLN A 109 -11.33 -5.10 2.29
N THR A 110 -11.97 -4.88 1.14
CA THR A 110 -13.40 -4.53 1.08
C THR A 110 -14.28 -5.73 1.44
N ILE A 111 -13.95 -6.92 0.92
CA ILE A 111 -14.64 -8.17 1.27
C ILE A 111 -14.53 -8.43 2.77
N LEU A 112 -13.32 -8.31 3.33
CA LEU A 112 -13.09 -8.59 4.74
C LEU A 112 -13.78 -7.57 5.65
N LEU A 113 -13.76 -6.29 5.29
CA LEU A 113 -14.50 -5.26 6.02
C LEU A 113 -16.01 -5.56 6.02
N ALA A 114 -16.58 -5.92 4.86
CA ALA A 114 -17.99 -6.28 4.76
C ALA A 114 -18.33 -7.52 5.60
N ALA A 115 -17.51 -8.57 5.53
CA ALA A 115 -17.66 -9.75 6.38
C ALA A 115 -17.56 -9.39 7.87
N GLY A 116 -16.62 -8.51 8.23
CA GLY A 116 -16.44 -7.98 9.58
C GLY A 116 -17.65 -7.24 10.10
N TRP A 117 -18.31 -6.47 9.26
CA TRP A 117 -19.56 -5.79 9.60
C TRP A 117 -20.75 -6.73 9.78
N LEU A 118 -20.79 -7.81 9.01
CA LEU A 118 -21.80 -8.87 9.16
C LEU A 118 -21.50 -9.81 10.33
N GLY A 119 -20.40 -9.60 11.07
CA GLY A 119 -20.01 -10.44 12.21
C GLY A 119 -19.50 -11.83 11.80
N LEU A 120 -18.95 -11.96 10.60
CA LEU A 120 -18.52 -13.23 10.02
C LEU A 120 -17.03 -13.53 10.26
N LEU A 121 -16.32 -12.80 11.12
CA LEU A 121 -14.86 -13.01 11.29
C LEU A 121 -14.55 -14.33 12.04
N HIS A 122 -15.45 -14.83 12.87
CA HIS A 122 -15.28 -16.15 13.48
C HIS A 122 -15.61 -17.31 12.51
N ALA A 123 -16.24 -17.02 11.36
CA ALA A 123 -16.56 -18.02 10.36
C ALA A 123 -15.33 -18.35 9.50
N ARG A 124 -14.35 -19.04 10.10
CA ARG A 124 -13.07 -19.40 9.45
C ARG A 124 -13.26 -20.10 8.10
N SER A 125 -14.28 -20.95 7.98
CA SER A 125 -14.63 -21.63 6.74
C SER A 125 -14.96 -20.64 5.60
N VAL A 126 -15.66 -19.54 5.90
CA VAL A 126 -15.99 -18.50 4.91
C VAL A 126 -14.71 -17.81 4.44
N ALA A 127 -13.82 -17.44 5.36
CA ALA A 127 -12.52 -16.86 5.01
C ALA A 127 -11.65 -17.84 4.19
N SER A 128 -11.61 -19.11 4.58
CA SER A 128 -10.87 -20.15 3.84
C SER A 128 -11.44 -20.38 2.44
N ILE A 129 -12.76 -20.43 2.28
CA ILE A 129 -13.41 -20.56 0.97
C ILE A 129 -13.10 -19.36 0.09
N ALA A 130 -13.20 -18.14 0.64
CA ALA A 130 -12.85 -16.92 -0.09
C ALA A 130 -11.37 -16.92 -0.51
N MET A 131 -10.45 -17.34 0.37
CA MET A 131 -9.04 -17.45 0.03
C MET A 131 -8.81 -18.49 -1.08
N LEU A 132 -9.35 -19.70 -0.93
CA LEU A 132 -9.20 -20.78 -1.92
C LEU A 132 -9.80 -20.41 -3.28
N PHE A 133 -10.93 -19.71 -3.28
CA PHE A 133 -11.54 -19.19 -4.50
C PHE A 133 -10.62 -18.19 -5.20
N GLY A 134 -10.03 -17.24 -4.47
CA GLY A 134 -9.02 -16.33 -5.00
C GLY A 134 -7.80 -17.08 -5.57
N VAL A 135 -7.29 -18.09 -4.86
CA VAL A 135 -6.15 -18.90 -5.32
C VAL A 135 -6.49 -19.65 -6.62
N LEU A 136 -7.70 -20.20 -6.72
CA LEU A 136 -8.19 -20.84 -7.95
C LEU A 136 -8.23 -19.84 -9.11
N LEU A 137 -8.78 -18.65 -8.89
CA LEU A 137 -8.83 -17.58 -9.90
C LEU A 137 -7.41 -17.18 -10.36
N ALA A 138 -6.47 -17.06 -9.43
CA ALA A 138 -5.07 -16.79 -9.75
C ALA A 138 -4.49 -17.91 -10.62
N SER A 139 -4.69 -19.16 -10.23
CA SER A 139 -4.20 -20.34 -10.95
C SER A 139 -4.71 -20.40 -12.38
N VAL A 140 -6.01 -20.12 -12.59
CA VAL A 140 -6.63 -20.04 -13.93
C VAL A 140 -6.02 -18.91 -14.74
N ALA A 141 -5.88 -17.70 -14.17
CA ALA A 141 -5.29 -16.56 -14.87
C ALA A 141 -3.82 -16.81 -15.25
N MET A 142 -3.03 -17.41 -14.35
CA MET A 142 -1.64 -17.79 -14.59
C MET A 142 -1.52 -18.84 -15.71
N TRP A 143 -2.39 -19.85 -15.70
CA TRP A 143 -2.45 -20.85 -16.76
C TRP A 143 -2.78 -20.22 -18.12
N GLN A 144 -3.81 -19.37 -18.20
CA GLN A 144 -4.17 -18.66 -19.43
C GLN A 144 -3.02 -17.75 -19.92
N GLY A 145 -2.38 -17.03 -19.01
CA GLY A 145 -1.22 -16.19 -19.32
C GLY A 145 -0.03 -16.99 -19.86
N ALA A 146 0.28 -18.14 -19.26
CA ALA A 146 1.33 -19.04 -19.73
C ALA A 146 1.07 -19.57 -21.14
N GLN A 147 -0.18 -19.91 -21.47
CA GLN A 147 -0.57 -20.31 -22.83
C GLN A 147 -0.40 -19.14 -23.83
N GLY A 148 -0.71 -17.91 -23.41
CA GLY A 148 -0.49 -16.70 -24.21
C GLY A 148 0.99 -16.42 -24.48
N VAL A 149 1.85 -16.57 -23.47
CA VAL A 149 3.31 -16.36 -23.59
C VAL A 149 3.96 -17.42 -24.47
N ARG A 150 3.56 -18.70 -24.34
CA ARG A 150 4.06 -19.77 -25.23
C ARG A 150 3.75 -19.51 -26.71
N ARG A 151 2.66 -18.82 -27.01
CA ARG A 151 2.27 -18.42 -28.37
C ARG A 151 3.03 -17.19 -28.87
N SER A 152 3.45 -16.29 -27.98
CA SER A 152 4.33 -15.17 -28.35
C SER A 152 5.79 -15.63 -28.41
N ARG A 153 6.34 -15.86 -29.60
CA ARG A 153 7.77 -16.10 -29.78
C ARG A 153 8.57 -14.90 -29.25
N GLY A 154 9.56 -15.18 -28.39
CA GLY A 154 10.73 -14.33 -28.21
C GLY A 154 10.68 -13.32 -27.07
N TRP A 155 10.84 -13.79 -25.83
CA TRP A 155 11.44 -12.96 -24.79
C TRP A 155 12.90 -13.39 -24.59
N LYS A 156 13.82 -12.74 -25.31
CA LYS A 156 15.24 -12.83 -24.97
C LYS A 156 15.49 -11.90 -23.78
N VAL A 157 15.72 -12.48 -22.59
CA VAL A 157 16.30 -11.72 -21.48
C VAL A 157 17.76 -11.46 -21.86
N GLY A 158 18.04 -10.34 -22.52
CA GLY A 158 19.41 -9.83 -22.54
C GLY A 158 19.73 -9.36 -21.13
N SER A 159 20.46 -10.16 -20.35
CA SER A 159 20.95 -9.77 -19.03
C SER A 159 22.44 -9.48 -19.11
N SER A 160 22.82 -8.23 -18.92
CA SER A 160 24.19 -7.87 -18.60
C SER A 160 24.49 -8.22 -17.14
N TRP A 161 25.76 -8.46 -16.80
CA TRP A 161 26.22 -8.74 -15.44
C TRP A 161 25.70 -7.77 -14.37
N PRO A 162 25.65 -6.44 -14.60
CA PRO A 162 25.05 -5.49 -13.64
C PRO A 162 23.57 -5.74 -13.34
N GLN A 163 22.80 -6.21 -14.32
CA GLN A 163 21.37 -6.49 -14.15
C GLN A 163 21.17 -7.77 -13.34
N LEU A 164 22.00 -8.78 -13.59
CA LEU A 164 21.98 -10.02 -12.81
C LEU A 164 22.40 -9.76 -11.36
N GLY A 165 23.51 -9.05 -11.15
CA GLY A 165 23.98 -8.68 -9.82
C GLY A 165 22.96 -7.87 -9.03
N GLY A 166 22.37 -6.85 -9.65
CA GLY A 166 21.31 -6.06 -8.98
C GLY A 166 20.04 -6.87 -8.70
N LEU A 167 19.67 -7.83 -9.55
CA LEU A 167 18.55 -8.73 -9.29
C LEU A 167 18.84 -9.66 -8.10
N VAL A 168 20.04 -10.23 -8.03
CA VAL A 168 20.47 -11.06 -6.89
C VAL A 168 20.40 -10.26 -5.58
N LEU A 169 20.91 -9.02 -5.58
CA LEU A 169 20.82 -8.15 -4.42
C LEU A 169 19.38 -7.82 -4.04
N LEU A 170 18.51 -7.56 -5.01
CA LEU A 170 17.08 -7.35 -4.76
C LEU A 170 16.38 -8.58 -4.19
N VAL A 171 16.71 -9.78 -4.67
CA VAL A 171 16.17 -11.03 -4.14
C VAL A 171 16.65 -11.25 -2.71
N ALA A 172 17.96 -11.09 -2.45
CA ALA A 172 18.52 -11.18 -1.11
C ALA A 172 17.87 -10.16 -0.15
N TRP A 173 17.66 -8.94 -0.61
CA TRP A 173 16.96 -7.89 0.14
C TRP A 173 15.49 -8.23 0.42
N SER A 174 14.80 -8.82 -0.56
CA SER A 174 13.40 -9.24 -0.41
C SER A 174 13.25 -10.35 0.64
N VAL A 175 14.21 -11.29 0.67
CA VAL A 175 14.28 -12.33 1.70
C VAL A 175 14.55 -11.70 3.07
N TYR A 176 15.54 -10.83 3.18
CA TYR A 176 15.84 -10.11 4.42
C TYR A 176 14.62 -9.35 4.95
N LEU A 177 13.95 -8.56 4.10
CA LEU A 177 12.77 -7.79 4.48
C LEU A 177 11.63 -8.70 4.98
N SER A 178 11.40 -9.83 4.30
CA SER A 178 10.37 -10.79 4.68
C SER A 178 10.66 -11.45 6.03
N LEU A 179 11.91 -11.85 6.27
CA LEU A 179 12.35 -12.41 7.54
C LEU A 179 12.24 -11.39 8.68
N ALA A 180 12.66 -10.14 8.43
CA ALA A 180 12.57 -9.06 9.41
C ALA A 180 11.12 -8.70 9.76
N ALA A 181 10.22 -8.65 8.76
CA ALA A 181 8.80 -8.38 8.99
C ALA A 181 8.10 -9.47 9.81
N ALA A 182 8.56 -10.73 9.72
CA ALA A 182 8.05 -11.87 10.48
C ALA A 182 8.50 -11.88 11.96
N LEU A 183 9.38 -10.95 12.37
CA LEU A 183 9.73 -10.75 13.77
C LEU A 183 8.56 -10.10 14.53
N PRO A 184 8.50 -10.25 15.88
CA PRO A 184 7.47 -9.61 16.70
C PRO A 184 7.32 -8.10 16.44
N PRO A 185 6.21 -7.43 16.76
CA PRO A 185 6.11 -5.98 16.63
C PRO A 185 6.79 -5.25 17.81
N ARG A 186 7.56 -4.19 17.54
CA ARG A 186 8.17 -3.33 18.58
C ARG A 186 7.66 -1.90 18.54
N ASP A 187 7.42 -1.39 17.34
CA ASP A 187 6.99 -0.02 17.11
C ASP A 187 5.67 0.30 17.81
N PHE A 188 5.62 1.51 18.37
CA PHE A 188 4.49 1.99 19.16
C PHE A 188 3.19 1.93 18.36
N ASP A 189 3.13 2.57 17.19
CA ASP A 189 1.94 2.61 16.33
C ASP A 189 1.49 1.21 15.91
N VAL A 190 2.44 0.31 15.67
CA VAL A 190 2.14 -1.07 15.25
C VAL A 190 1.41 -1.82 16.36
N ARG A 191 1.89 -1.65 17.59
CA ARG A 191 1.29 -2.24 18.79
C ARG A 191 0.05 -1.51 19.28
N GLU A 192 -0.08 -0.23 18.99
CA GLU A 192 -1.21 0.59 19.41
C GLU A 192 -2.42 0.38 18.50
N TYR A 193 -2.23 0.35 17.17
CA TYR A 193 -3.37 0.25 16.26
C TYR A 193 -3.17 -0.58 15.00
N HIS A 194 -1.98 -0.71 14.41
CA HIS A 194 -1.87 -1.50 13.16
C HIS A 194 -2.15 -3.00 13.38
N LEU A 195 -1.83 -3.55 14.55
CA LEU A 195 -2.10 -4.96 14.89
C LEU A 195 -3.10 -5.12 16.03
N GLN A 196 -3.16 -4.18 16.96
CA GLN A 196 -4.07 -4.26 18.10
C GLN A 196 -5.53 -4.10 17.68
N VAL A 197 -5.83 -3.21 16.73
CA VAL A 197 -7.20 -3.04 16.24
C VAL A 197 -7.69 -4.30 15.48
N PRO A 198 -6.93 -4.85 14.51
CA PRO A 198 -7.26 -6.14 13.92
C PRO A 198 -7.42 -7.26 14.95
N LYS A 199 -6.55 -7.33 15.96
CA LYS A 199 -6.65 -8.32 17.04
C LYS A 199 -7.98 -8.22 17.77
N GLU A 200 -8.38 -7.02 18.17
CA GLU A 200 -9.64 -6.83 18.89
C GLU A 200 -10.86 -7.13 18.03
N TRP A 201 -10.85 -6.74 16.74
CA TRP A 201 -11.92 -7.13 15.81
C TRP A 201 -11.99 -8.65 15.59
N HIS A 202 -10.83 -9.31 15.47
CA HIS A 202 -10.74 -10.76 15.40
C HIS A 202 -11.35 -11.41 16.64
N GLN A 203 -10.97 -10.96 17.84
CA GLN A 203 -11.50 -11.50 19.11
C GLN A 203 -12.99 -11.23 19.31
N GLN A 204 -13.50 -10.11 18.79
CA GLN A 204 -14.92 -9.75 18.83
C GLN A 204 -15.74 -10.45 17.75
N GLY A 205 -15.10 -11.05 16.75
CA GLY A 205 -15.76 -11.64 15.59
C GLY A 205 -16.37 -10.62 14.62
N ARG A 206 -16.16 -9.32 14.85
CA ARG A 206 -16.77 -8.23 14.08
C ARG A 206 -15.94 -6.94 14.07
N VAL A 207 -16.13 -6.14 13.03
CA VAL A 207 -15.58 -4.78 12.94
C VAL A 207 -16.55 -3.81 13.62
N THR A 208 -16.16 -3.29 14.78
CA THR A 208 -16.99 -2.36 15.58
C THR A 208 -16.25 -1.11 16.00
N PHE A 209 -17.00 -0.14 16.53
CA PHE A 209 -16.45 1.09 17.11
C PHE A 209 -15.58 0.77 18.33
N MET A 210 -14.40 1.38 18.41
CA MET A 210 -13.48 1.23 19.54
C MET A 210 -13.49 2.50 20.39
N SER A 211 -14.12 2.46 21.56
CA SER A 211 -14.26 3.63 22.42
C SER A 211 -12.97 4.03 23.15
N HIS A 212 -12.08 3.05 23.39
CA HIS A 212 -10.80 3.25 24.07
C HIS A 212 -9.66 3.58 23.12
N ASN A 213 -9.77 3.19 21.83
CA ASN A 213 -8.73 3.42 20.84
C ASN A 213 -9.25 4.30 19.70
N ILE A 214 -8.77 5.54 19.64
CA ILE A 214 -9.22 6.52 18.64
C ILE A 214 -8.82 6.13 17.21
N TYR A 215 -7.64 5.52 17.05
CA TYR A 215 -7.08 5.13 15.76
C TYR A 215 -7.83 3.94 15.15
N GLY A 216 -8.43 3.07 15.98
CA GLY A 216 -9.24 1.93 15.52
C GLY A 216 -10.50 2.31 14.73
N ASN A 217 -10.85 3.59 14.73
CA ASN A 217 -11.99 4.11 13.98
C ASN A 217 -11.57 4.89 12.72
N MET A 218 -10.29 4.84 12.35
CA MET A 218 -9.79 5.37 11.07
C MET A 218 -9.87 4.29 9.97
N PRO A 219 -9.65 4.66 8.69
CA PRO A 219 -9.41 3.68 7.64
C PRO A 219 -8.18 2.83 7.96
N LEU A 220 -8.34 1.51 7.90
CA LEU A 220 -7.34 0.50 8.24
C LEU A 220 -7.29 -0.57 7.13
N GLY A 221 -7.27 -0.10 5.89
CA GLY A 221 -7.37 -0.93 4.69
C GLY A 221 -6.19 -1.87 4.46
N ALA A 222 -4.98 -1.47 4.87
CA ALA A 222 -3.79 -2.32 4.78
C ALA A 222 -3.83 -3.43 5.85
N GLU A 223 -4.31 -3.08 7.03
CA GLU A 223 -4.35 -3.90 8.23
C GLU A 223 -5.39 -5.01 8.14
N MET A 224 -6.31 -4.93 7.18
CA MET A 224 -7.20 -6.03 6.81
C MET A 224 -6.41 -7.30 6.44
N ALA A 225 -5.20 -7.18 5.88
CA ALA A 225 -4.35 -8.33 5.64
C ALA A 225 -3.95 -9.06 6.94
N ALA A 226 -3.70 -8.31 8.02
CA ALA A 226 -3.45 -8.89 9.34
C ALA A 226 -4.71 -9.54 9.90
N LEU A 227 -5.85 -8.87 9.80
CA LEU A 227 -7.12 -9.42 10.26
C LEU A 227 -7.45 -10.75 9.57
N GLU A 228 -7.27 -10.85 8.24
CA GLU A 228 -7.53 -12.10 7.50
C GLU A 228 -6.60 -13.21 7.98
N CYS A 229 -5.30 -12.95 8.08
CA CYS A 229 -4.35 -13.94 8.57
C CYS A 229 -4.70 -14.43 9.98
N MET A 230 -5.19 -13.57 10.88
CA MET A 230 -5.65 -13.97 12.22
C MET A 230 -6.83 -14.94 12.15
N VAL A 231 -7.84 -14.61 11.33
CA VAL A 231 -9.01 -15.47 11.11
C VAL A 231 -8.61 -16.82 10.51
N LEU A 232 -7.75 -16.81 9.49
CA LEU A 232 -7.32 -18.02 8.79
C LEU A 232 -6.47 -18.93 9.69
N TRP A 233 -5.55 -18.36 10.47
CA TRP A 233 -4.71 -19.12 11.39
C TRP A 233 -5.54 -19.81 12.48
N GLY A 234 -6.42 -19.05 13.12
CA GLY A 234 -7.29 -19.45 14.23
C GLY A 234 -6.58 -20.15 15.39
N GLY A 235 -7.35 -20.74 16.30
CA GLY A 235 -6.84 -21.19 17.60
C GLY A 235 -6.54 -20.02 18.55
N GLU A 236 -6.12 -20.34 19.77
CA GLU A 236 -5.92 -19.35 20.85
C GLU A 236 -4.83 -18.32 20.50
N GLU A 237 -3.74 -18.77 19.89
CA GLU A 237 -2.63 -17.92 19.42
C GLU A 237 -2.80 -17.46 17.96
N GLY A 238 -3.97 -17.67 17.36
CA GLY A 238 -4.24 -17.27 15.97
C GLY A 238 -4.07 -15.78 15.73
N TRP A 239 -4.40 -14.96 16.74
CA TRP A 239 -4.18 -13.52 16.67
C TRP A 239 -2.69 -13.16 16.55
N TRP A 240 -1.80 -13.90 17.23
CA TRP A 240 -0.37 -13.61 17.26
C TRP A 240 0.30 -13.99 15.95
N TRP A 241 0.14 -15.25 15.52
CA TRP A 241 0.75 -15.72 14.28
C TRP A 241 0.13 -15.08 13.04
N GLY A 242 -1.18 -14.82 13.09
CA GLY A 242 -1.88 -14.05 12.07
C GLY A 242 -1.37 -12.60 11.96
N ALA A 243 -1.08 -11.94 13.09
CA ALA A 243 -0.46 -10.61 13.08
C ALA A 243 0.90 -10.61 12.34
N LEU A 244 1.75 -11.61 12.61
CA LEU A 244 3.06 -11.71 11.93
C LEU A 244 2.90 -11.98 10.43
N CYS A 245 1.94 -12.82 10.04
CA CYS A 245 1.55 -13.03 8.63
C CYS A 245 1.10 -11.72 7.98
N GLY A 246 0.27 -10.94 8.67
CA GLY A 246 -0.17 -9.62 8.23
C GLY A 246 0.97 -8.64 8.02
N LYS A 247 1.93 -8.59 8.95
CA LYS A 247 3.14 -7.77 8.80
C LYS A 247 3.94 -8.15 7.55
N VAL A 248 4.13 -9.45 7.32
CA VAL A 248 4.82 -9.94 6.11
C VAL A 248 4.09 -9.50 4.85
N LEU A 249 2.77 -9.65 4.79
CA LEU A 249 1.96 -9.16 3.66
C LEU A 249 2.08 -7.66 3.45
N MET A 250 2.07 -6.86 4.53
CA MET A 250 2.27 -5.42 4.45
C MET A 250 3.66 -5.05 3.92
N ALA A 251 4.71 -5.75 4.36
CA ALA A 251 6.05 -5.60 3.82
C ALA A 251 6.14 -6.01 2.34
N TRP A 252 5.37 -7.02 1.91
CA TRP A 252 5.28 -7.40 0.50
C TRP A 252 4.60 -6.34 -0.37
N GLY A 253 3.77 -5.46 0.20
CA GLY A 253 3.30 -4.24 -0.47
C GLY A 253 4.47 -3.38 -1.00
N THR A 254 5.53 -3.24 -0.21
CA THR A 254 6.78 -2.57 -0.62
C THR A 254 7.46 -3.32 -1.77
N LEU A 255 7.52 -4.64 -1.71
CA LEU A 255 8.14 -5.44 -2.79
C LEU A 255 7.33 -5.32 -4.09
N TRP A 256 6.01 -5.35 -4.02
CA TRP A 256 5.16 -5.13 -5.19
C TRP A 256 5.30 -3.72 -5.77
N CYS A 257 5.44 -2.71 -4.92
CA CYS A 257 5.76 -1.35 -5.36
C CYS A 257 7.11 -1.30 -6.09
N ALA A 258 8.14 -1.96 -5.55
CA ALA A 258 9.45 -2.07 -6.20
C ALA A 258 9.34 -2.76 -7.58
N VAL A 259 8.58 -3.86 -7.68
CA VAL A 259 8.31 -4.55 -8.95
C VAL A 259 7.61 -3.61 -9.94
N TRP A 260 6.63 -2.83 -9.48
CA TRP A 260 5.91 -1.89 -10.35
C TRP A 260 6.83 -0.79 -10.87
N LEU A 261 7.59 -0.14 -9.99
CA LEU A 261 8.58 0.88 -10.36
C LEU A 261 9.61 0.33 -11.32
N GLY A 262 10.13 -0.87 -11.05
CA GLY A 262 11.08 -1.55 -11.93
C GLY A 262 10.49 -1.87 -13.30
N ALA A 263 9.22 -2.29 -13.36
CA ALA A 263 8.52 -2.55 -14.62
C ALA A 263 8.32 -1.25 -15.44
N GLU A 264 7.89 -0.17 -14.80
CA GLU A 264 7.66 1.13 -15.46
C GLU A 264 8.97 1.79 -15.90
N ALA A 265 10.05 1.66 -15.11
CA ALA A 265 11.37 2.16 -15.47
C ALA A 265 11.98 1.35 -16.62
N ARG A 266 11.89 0.03 -16.58
CA ARG A 266 12.35 -0.84 -17.68
C ARG A 266 11.62 -0.56 -18.99
N LYS A 267 10.31 -0.29 -18.93
CA LYS A 267 9.49 0.08 -20.10
C LYS A 267 10.01 1.34 -20.78
N ARG A 268 10.47 2.34 -20.01
CA ARG A 268 10.87 3.66 -20.53
C ARG A 268 12.35 3.78 -20.88
N TRP A 269 13.22 3.20 -20.06
CA TRP A 269 14.68 3.43 -20.16
C TRP A 269 15.49 2.17 -20.49
N LYS A 270 14.86 0.99 -20.52
CA LYS A 270 15.50 -0.31 -20.83
C LYS A 270 16.69 -0.61 -19.89
N GLY A 271 17.37 -1.73 -20.13
CA GLY A 271 18.59 -2.12 -19.41
C GLY A 271 18.43 -2.22 -17.88
N ALA A 272 19.40 -1.68 -17.14
CA ALA A 272 19.46 -1.76 -15.67
C ALA A 272 18.48 -0.81 -14.96
N ALA A 273 17.82 0.11 -15.66
CA ALA A 273 16.95 1.11 -15.05
C ALA A 273 15.83 0.51 -14.19
N GLY A 274 15.30 -0.65 -14.58
CA GLY A 274 14.28 -1.36 -13.80
C GLY A 274 14.80 -1.84 -12.44
N VAL A 275 15.96 -2.50 -12.44
CA VAL A 275 16.59 -3.03 -11.22
C VAL A 275 17.05 -1.88 -10.32
N VAL A 276 17.58 -0.80 -10.90
CA VAL A 276 17.99 0.40 -10.14
C VAL A 276 16.78 1.08 -9.49
N ALA A 277 15.69 1.29 -10.23
CA ALA A 277 14.49 1.92 -9.66
C ALA A 277 13.87 1.07 -8.54
N ALA A 278 13.77 -0.25 -8.75
CA ALA A 278 13.29 -1.17 -7.73
C ALA A 278 14.21 -1.18 -6.49
N GLY A 279 15.53 -1.21 -6.70
CA GLY A 279 16.55 -1.20 -5.65
C GLY A 279 16.48 0.07 -4.82
N LEU A 280 16.58 1.24 -5.45
CA LEU A 280 16.55 2.53 -4.76
C LEU A 280 15.31 2.72 -3.89
N TYR A 281 14.14 2.24 -4.34
CA TYR A 281 12.92 2.31 -3.54
C TYR A 281 12.92 1.28 -2.40
N ALA A 282 13.18 0.01 -2.70
CA ALA A 282 13.09 -1.07 -1.71
C ALA A 282 14.14 -0.96 -0.59
N THR A 283 15.31 -0.37 -0.89
CA THR A 283 16.39 -0.17 0.08
C THR A 283 16.41 1.25 0.66
N ALA A 284 15.45 2.11 0.31
CA ALA A 284 15.36 3.43 0.91
C ALA A 284 15.20 3.28 2.44
N PRO A 285 16.03 3.94 3.26
CA PRO A 285 16.07 3.72 4.71
C PRO A 285 14.71 3.88 5.39
N GLY A 286 13.97 4.94 5.06
CA GLY A 286 12.63 5.17 5.59
C GLY A 286 11.63 4.09 5.20
N ILE A 287 11.61 3.67 3.92
CA ILE A 287 10.74 2.61 3.42
C ILE A 287 11.07 1.27 4.07
N THR A 288 12.35 0.96 4.22
CA THR A 288 12.80 -0.27 4.87
C THR A 288 12.34 -0.30 6.32
N HIS A 289 12.57 0.79 7.06
CA HIS A 289 12.20 0.90 8.47
C HIS A 289 10.69 0.71 8.70
N VAL A 290 9.84 1.41 7.93
CA VAL A 290 8.39 1.28 8.10
C VAL A 290 7.87 -0.10 7.67
N SER A 291 8.49 -0.70 6.65
CA SER A 291 8.09 -2.03 6.15
C SER A 291 8.46 -3.16 7.11
N LEU A 292 9.65 -3.12 7.72
CA LEU A 292 10.06 -4.13 8.71
C LEU A 292 9.25 -4.01 10.02
N ALA A 293 8.86 -2.79 10.38
CA ALA A 293 8.11 -2.49 11.59
C ALA A 293 6.70 -3.11 11.54
N GLY A 294 6.11 -3.19 10.35
CA GLY A 294 4.70 -3.56 10.16
C GLY A 294 3.77 -2.34 10.06
N LEU A 295 4.30 -1.18 9.64
CA LEU A 295 3.50 0.00 9.32
C LEU A 295 2.97 -0.08 7.87
N ASN A 296 2.02 0.77 7.52
CA ASN A 296 1.26 0.68 6.27
C ASN A 296 1.78 1.58 5.12
N GLU A 297 2.91 2.28 5.30
CA GLU A 297 3.44 3.21 4.30
C GLU A 297 3.85 2.50 3.00
N GLY A 298 4.38 1.27 3.09
CA GLY A 298 4.73 0.45 1.91
C GLY A 298 3.51 0.17 1.01
N VAL A 299 2.38 -0.13 1.66
CA VAL A 299 1.07 -0.35 1.03
C VAL A 299 0.55 0.91 0.37
N LEU A 300 0.60 2.03 1.10
CA LEU A 300 0.14 3.31 0.59
C LEU A 300 0.99 3.76 -0.60
N ALA A 301 2.32 3.59 -0.52
CA ALA A 301 3.23 3.85 -1.63
C ALA A 301 2.92 2.97 -2.85
N PHE A 302 2.61 1.68 -2.63
CA PHE A 302 2.21 0.78 -3.70
C PHE A 302 0.98 1.28 -4.46
N TYR A 303 -0.08 1.70 -3.76
CA TYR A 303 -1.24 2.30 -4.41
C TYR A 303 -0.90 3.63 -5.09
N TYR A 304 -0.14 4.51 -4.43
CA TYR A 304 0.25 5.80 -4.97
C TYR A 304 1.01 5.67 -6.30
N PHE A 305 2.07 4.87 -6.33
CA PHE A 305 2.85 4.66 -7.55
C PHE A 305 2.06 3.89 -8.61
N GLY A 306 1.16 3.00 -8.20
CA GLY A 306 0.20 2.36 -9.11
C GLY A 306 -0.74 3.35 -9.80
N VAL A 307 -1.29 4.30 -9.03
CA VAL A 307 -2.10 5.40 -9.53
C VAL A 307 -1.30 6.24 -10.53
N VAL A 308 -0.08 6.65 -10.18
CA VAL A 308 0.79 7.42 -11.07
C VAL A 308 1.07 6.65 -12.37
N ALA A 309 1.40 5.36 -12.27
CA ALA A 309 1.63 4.50 -13.43
C ALA A 309 0.40 4.42 -14.35
N MET A 310 -0.80 4.31 -13.78
CA MET A 310 -2.05 4.26 -14.55
C MET A 310 -2.45 5.60 -15.15
N VAL A 311 -2.23 6.72 -14.46
CA VAL A 311 -2.40 8.06 -15.03
C VAL A 311 -1.45 8.25 -16.22
N LEU A 312 -0.17 7.92 -16.07
CA LEU A 312 0.80 7.97 -17.16
C LEU A 312 0.39 7.07 -18.33
N ALA A 313 -0.05 5.84 -18.04
CA ALA A 313 -0.54 4.91 -19.07
C ALA A 313 -1.78 5.43 -19.79
N ALA A 314 -2.66 6.17 -19.11
CA ALA A 314 -3.83 6.80 -19.72
C ALA A 314 -3.42 7.95 -20.67
N MET A 315 -2.49 8.80 -20.22
CA MET A 315 -1.96 9.93 -21.00
C MET A 315 -1.18 9.46 -22.24
N GLU A 316 -0.35 8.42 -22.11
CA GLU A 316 0.39 7.81 -23.21
C GLU A 316 -0.55 7.22 -24.28
N GLN A 317 -1.72 6.72 -23.85
CA GLN A 317 -2.68 6.04 -24.72
C GLN A 317 -3.85 6.93 -25.16
N ARG A 318 -3.69 8.25 -25.13
CA ARG A 318 -4.72 9.23 -25.58
C ARG A 318 -5.26 8.98 -26.99
N ARG A 319 -4.47 8.37 -27.88
CA ARG A 319 -4.87 7.98 -29.24
C ARG A 319 -5.64 6.65 -29.32
N SER A 320 -5.81 5.96 -28.19
CA SER A 320 -6.52 4.69 -28.07
C SER A 320 -7.55 4.79 -26.94
N PRO A 321 -8.74 5.37 -27.21
CA PRO A 321 -9.71 5.76 -26.18
C PRO A 321 -10.08 4.64 -25.20
N ASN A 322 -10.20 3.40 -25.69
CA ASN A 322 -10.49 2.23 -24.85
C ASN A 322 -9.39 1.94 -23.83
N LEU A 323 -8.12 2.07 -24.24
CA LEU A 323 -6.99 1.79 -23.36
C LEU A 323 -6.76 2.93 -22.36
N ALA A 324 -6.94 4.19 -22.80
CA ALA A 324 -6.92 5.34 -21.91
C ALA A 324 -8.04 5.24 -20.85
N THR A 325 -9.26 4.87 -21.26
CA THR A 325 -10.40 4.71 -20.36
C THR A 325 -10.15 3.62 -19.31
N ARG A 326 -9.62 2.46 -19.75
CA ARG A 326 -9.22 1.38 -18.84
C ARG A 326 -8.24 1.87 -17.78
N ALA A 327 -7.18 2.57 -18.21
CA ALA A 327 -6.16 3.11 -17.32
C ALA A 327 -6.72 4.16 -16.35
N TRP A 328 -7.60 5.08 -16.81
CA TRP A 328 -8.30 6.02 -15.93
C TRP A 328 -9.18 5.32 -14.88
N LYS A 329 -9.92 4.28 -15.27
CA LYS A 329 -10.73 3.50 -14.32
C LYS A 329 -9.84 2.81 -13.28
N ALA A 330 -8.74 2.19 -13.70
CA ALA A 330 -7.80 1.57 -12.78
C ALA A 330 -7.16 2.60 -11.82
N ALA A 331 -6.75 3.77 -12.33
CA ALA A 331 -6.24 4.86 -11.48
C ALA A 331 -7.27 5.30 -10.43
N ALA A 332 -8.54 5.43 -10.82
CA ALA A 332 -9.61 5.81 -9.91
C ALA A 332 -9.84 4.75 -8.81
N VAL A 333 -9.91 3.47 -9.18
CA VAL A 333 -10.10 2.37 -8.23
C VAL A 333 -8.93 2.28 -7.25
N LEU A 334 -7.69 2.34 -7.75
CA LEU A 334 -6.49 2.33 -6.91
C LEU A 334 -6.43 3.54 -5.96
N ALA A 335 -6.87 4.72 -6.41
CA ALA A 335 -6.93 5.90 -5.56
C ALA A 335 -7.99 5.78 -4.46
N GLY A 336 -9.12 5.12 -4.73
CA GLY A 336 -10.10 4.76 -3.70
C GLY A 336 -9.52 3.80 -2.67
N PHE A 337 -8.80 2.75 -3.11
CA PHE A 337 -8.12 1.84 -2.20
C PHE A 337 -6.97 2.50 -1.43
N ALA A 338 -6.29 3.50 -1.99
CA ALA A 338 -5.32 4.31 -1.24
C ALA A 338 -6.03 5.08 -0.11
N ALA A 339 -7.19 5.67 -0.41
CA ALA A 339 -8.00 6.42 0.56
C ALA A 339 -8.54 5.55 1.70
N SER A 340 -8.63 4.23 1.54
CA SER A 340 -8.98 3.33 2.63
C SER A 340 -7.80 2.90 3.51
N VAL A 341 -6.56 3.15 3.07
CA VAL A 341 -5.36 2.89 3.88
C VAL A 341 -5.11 4.03 4.87
N LYS A 342 -5.26 5.28 4.43
CA LYS A 342 -5.00 6.46 5.28
C LYS A 342 -5.70 7.71 4.73
N TYR A 343 -6.23 8.55 5.61
CA TYR A 343 -6.89 9.81 5.21
C TYR A 343 -6.06 10.74 4.31
N PRO A 344 -4.73 10.93 4.51
CA PRO A 344 -3.94 11.78 3.64
C PRO A 344 -4.01 11.38 2.16
N ALA A 345 -4.31 10.11 1.85
CA ALA A 345 -4.44 9.67 0.48
C ALA A 345 -5.64 10.29 -0.26
N VAL A 346 -6.67 10.77 0.45
CA VAL A 346 -7.75 11.56 -0.16
C VAL A 346 -7.18 12.82 -0.80
N LEU A 347 -6.33 13.54 -0.06
CA LEU A 347 -5.75 14.80 -0.50
C LEU A 347 -4.61 14.59 -1.50
N PHE A 348 -3.73 13.61 -1.25
CA PHE A 348 -2.49 13.44 -2.02
C PHE A 348 -2.59 12.41 -3.16
N VAL A 349 -3.68 11.65 -3.25
CA VAL A 349 -3.88 10.65 -4.31
C VAL A 349 -5.22 10.84 -5.03
N ALA A 350 -6.34 10.74 -4.30
CA ALA A 350 -7.67 10.79 -4.92
C ALA A 350 -7.96 12.14 -5.59
N LEU A 351 -7.74 13.26 -4.89
CA LEU A 351 -7.94 14.59 -5.46
C LEU A 351 -7.05 14.85 -6.68
N PRO A 352 -5.73 14.61 -6.66
CA PRO A 352 -4.87 14.74 -7.84
C PRO A 352 -5.34 13.92 -9.03
N VAL A 353 -5.85 12.69 -8.85
CA VAL A 353 -6.36 11.87 -9.95
C VAL A 353 -7.60 12.51 -10.58
N VAL A 354 -8.55 12.98 -9.78
CA VAL A 354 -9.76 13.66 -10.26
C VAL A 354 -9.39 14.92 -11.03
N VAL A 355 -8.52 15.76 -10.46
CA VAL A 355 -8.05 17.00 -11.09
C VAL A 355 -7.31 16.69 -12.39
N THR A 356 -6.39 15.72 -12.38
CA THR A 356 -5.62 15.36 -13.57
C THR A 356 -6.49 14.77 -14.67
N ALA A 357 -7.53 13.99 -14.34
CA ALA A 357 -8.48 13.48 -15.32
C ALA A 357 -9.25 14.61 -16.03
N GLY A 358 -9.69 15.61 -15.27
CA GLY A 358 -10.35 16.80 -15.80
C GLY A 358 -9.42 17.67 -16.64
N LEU A 359 -8.23 17.99 -16.12
CA LEU A 359 -7.22 18.76 -16.84
C LEU A 359 -6.76 18.06 -18.13
N ALA A 360 -6.59 16.74 -18.10
CA ALA A 360 -6.27 15.95 -19.29
C ALA A 360 -7.38 16.07 -20.34
N ALA A 361 -8.65 15.91 -19.94
CA ALA A 361 -9.78 16.04 -20.86
C ALA A 361 -9.89 17.45 -21.47
N TRP A 362 -9.65 18.48 -20.65
CA TRP A 362 -9.62 19.87 -21.10
C TRP A 362 -8.50 20.12 -22.13
N ARG A 363 -7.27 19.65 -21.84
CA ARG A 363 -6.12 19.79 -22.76
C ARG A 363 -6.26 18.97 -24.03
N GLU A 364 -7.04 17.90 -24.00
CA GLU A 364 -7.44 17.11 -25.18
C GLU A 364 -8.48 17.83 -26.05
N GLY A 365 -8.99 18.99 -25.62
CA GLY A 365 -9.96 19.79 -26.37
C GLY A 365 -11.40 19.26 -26.28
N HIS A 366 -11.70 18.41 -25.30
CA HIS A 366 -13.05 17.87 -25.15
C HIS A 366 -14.04 18.91 -24.59
N ALA A 367 -15.32 18.78 -24.99
CA ALA A 367 -16.39 19.63 -24.49
C ALA A 367 -16.62 19.46 -22.97
N TRP A 368 -17.12 20.50 -22.31
CA TRP A 368 -17.32 20.53 -20.84
C TRP A 368 -18.16 19.36 -20.31
N ARG A 369 -19.18 18.90 -21.07
CA ARG A 369 -20.04 17.75 -20.70
C ARG A 369 -19.22 16.46 -20.57
N PHE A 370 -18.24 16.29 -21.45
CA PHE A 370 -17.35 15.13 -21.41
C PHE A 370 -16.34 15.24 -20.26
N ILE A 371 -15.79 16.44 -20.02
CA ILE A 371 -14.91 16.69 -18.86
C ILE A 371 -15.65 16.35 -17.57
N LEU A 372 -16.87 16.86 -17.41
CA LEU A 372 -17.73 16.58 -16.26
C LEU A 372 -18.01 15.08 -16.12
N SER A 373 -18.41 14.41 -17.20
CA SER A 373 -18.65 12.96 -17.18
C SER A 373 -17.41 12.16 -16.77
N ARG A 374 -16.21 12.52 -17.27
CA ARG A 374 -14.95 11.86 -16.89
C ARG A 374 -14.61 12.09 -15.42
N VAL A 375 -14.70 13.34 -14.95
CA VAL A 375 -14.45 13.72 -13.54
C VAL A 375 -15.42 13.00 -12.61
N THR A 376 -16.72 13.03 -12.91
CA THR A 376 -17.74 12.32 -12.13
C THR A 376 -17.52 10.82 -12.14
N GLY A 377 -17.23 10.21 -13.30
CA GLY A 377 -16.96 8.77 -13.40
C GLY A 377 -15.74 8.34 -12.57
N VAL A 378 -14.66 9.12 -12.59
CA VAL A 378 -13.47 8.89 -11.76
C VAL A 378 -13.80 9.03 -10.27
N ALA A 379 -14.50 10.10 -9.88
CA ALA A 379 -14.89 10.33 -8.49
C ALA A 379 -15.79 9.21 -7.95
N LEU A 380 -16.77 8.76 -8.74
CA LEU A 380 -17.66 7.66 -8.36
C LEU A 380 -16.90 6.34 -8.17
N LEU A 381 -15.91 6.04 -9.01
CA LEU A 381 -15.08 4.84 -8.85
C LEU A 381 -14.19 4.91 -7.61
N ILE A 382 -13.64 6.09 -7.28
CA ILE A 382 -12.90 6.31 -6.02
C ILE A 382 -13.81 6.01 -4.82
N VAL A 383 -15.04 6.57 -4.83
CA VAL A 383 -16.03 6.35 -3.76
C VAL A 383 -16.45 4.88 -3.71
N ALA A 384 -16.65 4.21 -4.84
CA ALA A 384 -17.02 2.80 -4.86
C ALA A 384 -15.92 1.90 -4.29
N ALA A 385 -14.65 2.21 -4.54
CA ALA A 385 -13.51 1.40 -4.08
C ALA A 385 -13.15 1.66 -2.61
N GLY A 386 -13.11 2.92 -2.17
CA GLY A 386 -12.68 3.28 -0.81
C GLY A 386 -13.79 3.71 0.14
N GLY A 387 -14.95 4.09 -0.38
CA GLY A 387 -16.02 4.77 0.36
C GLY A 387 -16.63 3.95 1.49
N ILE A 388 -16.59 2.61 1.40
CA ILE A 388 -17.11 1.72 2.45
C ILE A 388 -16.49 2.02 3.84
N TRP A 389 -15.23 2.46 3.90
CA TRP A 389 -14.58 2.85 5.14
C TRP A 389 -15.15 4.14 5.75
N TYR A 390 -15.53 5.08 4.90
CA TYR A 390 -16.13 6.35 5.31
C TYR A 390 -17.60 6.15 5.70
N VAL A 391 -18.32 5.29 4.99
CA VAL A 391 -19.64 4.80 5.42
C VAL A 391 -19.48 4.10 6.77
N LYS A 392 -18.42 3.31 6.95
CA LYS A 392 -18.15 2.66 8.23
C LYS A 392 -18.00 3.63 9.36
N ASN A 393 -17.17 4.63 9.18
CA ASN A 393 -16.96 5.64 10.20
C ASN A 393 -18.24 6.44 10.47
N ALA A 394 -19.01 6.80 9.43
CA ALA A 394 -20.30 7.48 9.61
C ALA A 394 -21.29 6.65 10.45
N VAL A 395 -21.42 5.35 10.16
CA VAL A 395 -22.35 4.47 10.88
C VAL A 395 -21.90 4.22 12.31
N VAL A 396 -20.63 3.86 12.52
CA VAL A 396 -20.16 3.41 13.84
C VAL A 396 -19.78 4.55 14.77
N SER A 397 -19.52 5.76 14.24
CA SER A 397 -19.09 6.92 15.02
C SER A 397 -19.94 8.18 14.82
N GLY A 398 -20.85 8.23 13.83
CA GLY A 398 -21.56 9.45 13.47
C GLY A 398 -20.76 10.41 12.59
N ASN A 399 -19.49 10.12 12.30
CA ASN A 399 -18.59 10.99 11.53
C ASN A 399 -17.84 10.19 10.45
N PRO A 400 -18.01 10.49 9.14
CA PRO A 400 -17.38 9.73 8.04
C PRO A 400 -15.85 9.84 8.01
N VAL A 401 -15.28 10.86 8.64
CA VAL A 401 -13.83 11.11 8.70
C VAL A 401 -13.31 11.07 10.13
N TYR A 402 -13.99 10.34 11.03
CA TYR A 402 -13.61 10.23 12.43
C TYR A 402 -12.13 9.86 12.62
N PRO A 403 -11.41 10.46 13.58
CA PRO A 403 -11.85 11.51 14.52
C PRO A 403 -11.69 12.94 13.98
N LEU A 404 -11.35 13.10 12.70
CA LEU A 404 -11.12 14.40 12.07
C LEU A 404 -12.44 15.17 11.95
N ALA A 405 -12.34 16.49 11.80
CA ALA A 405 -13.49 17.36 11.58
C ALA A 405 -14.61 17.26 12.65
N ALA A 406 -14.30 16.73 13.84
CA ALA A 406 -15.29 16.49 14.90
C ALA A 406 -15.97 17.77 15.42
N ARG A 407 -15.35 18.95 15.24
CA ARG A 407 -15.99 20.24 15.53
C ARG A 407 -17.22 20.52 14.67
N TRP A 408 -17.26 20.00 13.45
CA TRP A 408 -18.32 20.26 12.47
C TRP A 408 -19.25 19.05 12.27
N LEU A 409 -18.71 17.84 12.37
CA LEU A 409 -19.43 16.59 12.09
C LEU A 409 -19.78 15.80 13.35
N ASP A 410 -19.47 16.35 14.53
CA ASP A 410 -19.53 15.63 15.82
C ASP A 410 -18.73 14.32 15.75
N GLY A 411 -19.02 13.39 16.64
CA GLY A 411 -18.52 12.02 16.60
C GLY A 411 -18.61 11.40 17.98
N ARG A 412 -18.96 10.11 18.04
CA ARG A 412 -19.02 9.35 19.30
C ARG A 412 -17.73 9.57 20.08
N THR A 413 -17.86 9.90 21.35
CA THR A 413 -16.74 10.12 22.29
C THR A 413 -15.91 11.40 22.06
N ARG A 414 -16.29 12.30 21.12
CA ARG A 414 -15.57 13.57 20.83
C ARG A 414 -16.11 14.75 21.64
N THR A 415 -15.78 14.80 22.93
CA THR A 415 -16.05 16.01 23.74
C THR A 415 -15.13 17.17 23.33
N PRO A 416 -15.48 18.43 23.61
CA PRO A 416 -14.62 19.58 23.32
C PRO A 416 -13.19 19.43 23.87
N GLU A 417 -13.04 18.84 25.07
CA GLU A 417 -11.75 18.59 25.72
C GLU A 417 -10.91 17.57 24.94
N ARG A 418 -11.55 16.51 24.44
CA ARG A 418 -10.90 15.45 23.64
C ARG A 418 -10.54 15.93 22.25
N ILE A 419 -11.36 16.80 21.64
CA ILE A 419 -11.02 17.49 20.40
C ILE A 419 -9.78 18.35 20.62
N ALA A 420 -9.76 19.17 21.67
CA ALA A 420 -8.62 20.00 22.01
C ALA A 420 -7.37 19.16 22.33
N GLN A 421 -7.52 18.01 23.00
CA GLN A 421 -6.42 17.07 23.25
C GLN A 421 -5.84 16.53 21.94
N TRP A 422 -6.69 16.07 21.02
CA TRP A 422 -6.28 15.57 19.71
C TRP A 422 -5.51 16.65 18.93
N GLU A 423 -6.05 17.86 18.88
CA GLU A 423 -5.40 18.99 18.20
C GLU A 423 -4.06 19.36 18.83
N ARG A 424 -3.93 19.31 20.17
CA ARG A 424 -2.63 19.55 20.83
C ARG A 424 -1.61 18.47 20.49
N ALA A 425 -2.01 17.20 20.50
CA ALA A 425 -1.12 16.07 20.23
C ALA A 425 -0.64 16.03 18.76
N HIS A 426 -1.43 16.55 17.82
CA HIS A 426 -1.13 16.54 16.38
C HIS A 426 -0.65 17.89 15.84
N GLN A 427 -0.28 18.82 16.73
CA GLN A 427 0.34 20.07 16.32
C GLN A 427 1.77 19.84 15.82
N VAL A 428 2.18 20.60 14.81
CA VAL A 428 3.58 20.66 14.39
C VAL A 428 4.44 21.00 15.61
N PRO A 429 5.48 20.20 15.92
CA PRO A 429 6.37 20.46 17.06
C PRO A 429 6.94 21.87 17.00
N ARG A 430 7.15 22.46 18.19
CA ARG A 430 7.88 23.73 18.29
C ARG A 430 9.37 23.46 18.26
N ASP A 431 10.13 24.33 17.61
CA ASP A 431 11.59 24.30 17.73
C ASP A 431 12.05 24.77 19.12
N GLU A 432 13.35 24.71 19.38
CA GLU A 432 13.97 25.14 20.64
C GLU A 432 13.68 26.61 21.00
N GLN A 433 13.31 27.42 20.00
CA GLN A 433 12.98 28.84 20.15
C GLN A 433 11.46 29.07 20.24
N GLY A 434 10.68 28.00 20.37
CA GLY A 434 9.23 28.05 20.50
C GLY A 434 8.47 28.33 19.19
N ARG A 435 9.18 28.42 18.06
CA ARG A 435 8.60 28.70 16.73
C ARG A 435 7.96 27.45 16.17
N ARG A 436 6.98 27.62 15.29
CA ARG A 436 6.36 26.54 14.54
C ARG A 436 6.68 26.75 13.06
N TYR A 437 6.83 25.66 12.32
CA TYR A 437 6.79 25.76 10.87
C TYR A 437 5.31 25.91 10.45
N SER A 438 4.83 27.15 10.40
CA SER A 438 3.51 27.47 9.84
C SER A 438 3.67 28.25 8.53
N PRO A 439 2.78 28.09 7.54
CA PRO A 439 2.81 28.90 6.31
C PRO A 439 2.83 30.40 6.62
N ARG A 440 2.08 30.83 7.64
CA ARG A 440 2.07 32.21 8.11
C ARG A 440 3.45 32.69 8.55
N GLN A 441 4.17 31.91 9.36
CA GLN A 441 5.50 32.27 9.82
C GLN A 441 6.56 32.16 8.72
N TRP A 442 6.36 31.29 7.73
CA TRP A 442 7.18 31.26 6.52
C TRP A 442 7.05 32.56 5.72
N PHE A 443 5.81 33.06 5.56
CA PHE A 443 5.56 34.35 4.90
C PHE A 443 6.01 35.56 5.73
N GLU A 444 5.99 35.48 7.06
CA GLU A 444 6.51 36.53 7.95
C GLU A 444 8.06 36.55 8.01
N ALA A 445 8.73 35.49 7.55
CA ALA A 445 10.20 35.36 7.52
C ALA A 445 10.85 35.64 6.15
N LEU A 446 10.04 35.81 5.10
CA LEU A 446 10.44 36.28 3.77
C LEU A 446 10.26 37.80 3.69
#